data_AF-A0A8H7WPF2-F1
#
_entry.id   AF-A0A8H7WPF2-F1
#
_cell.length_a   1.000
_cell.length_b   1.000
_cell.length_c   1.000
_cell.angle_alpha   90.00
_cell.angle_beta   90.00
_cell.angle_gamma   90.00
#
_symmetry.space_group_name_H-M   'P 1'
#
loop_
_entity.id
_entity.type
_entity.pdbx_description
1 polymer ?
#
loop_
_entity_poly.entity_id
_entity_poly.type
_entity_poly.pdbx_seq_one_letter_code
_entity_poly.pdbx_strand_id
1 'polypeptide(L)'
;MSTTSAPPSTSGVAPWRPLFLTHISKMPSPEFVFSSLHPSPSKDSPVPYLPRARYCVFRGMWAELPENKHNTAPRNERVYESDLLTITTDVRMEKVPEIFASSQGHGDVSQSQGSGGGGPVEAVFWVKDVMTQWRIKGE
;
A
#
# COMPACT_ATOMS: atom_id res chain seq x y z
N MET A 1 9.64 7.23 -21.99
CA MET A 1 8.64 8.30 -21.98
C MET A 1 8.33 8.61 -20.53
N SER A 2 8.62 9.83 -20.06
CA SER A 2 8.37 10.24 -18.68
C SER A 2 6.87 10.25 -18.40
N THR A 3 6.41 9.48 -17.43
CA THR A 3 5.07 9.63 -16.86
C THR A 3 5.08 10.90 -16.03
N THR A 4 4.51 11.98 -16.56
CA THR A 4 4.16 13.16 -15.79
C THR A 4 3.21 12.73 -14.67
N SER A 5 3.72 12.60 -13.45
CA SER A 5 2.87 12.49 -12.26
C SER A 5 2.01 13.73 -12.20
N ALA A 6 0.68 13.57 -12.25
CA ALA A 6 -0.24 14.68 -12.05
C ALA A 6 0.10 15.38 -10.72
N PRO A 7 0.01 16.72 -10.65
CA PRO A 7 0.22 17.45 -9.39
C PRO A 7 -0.68 16.87 -8.29
N PRO A 8 -0.26 16.91 -7.01
CA PRO A 8 -1.10 16.46 -5.90
C PRO A 8 -2.42 17.20 -6.02
N SER A 9 -3.46 16.43 -6.31
CA SER A 9 -4.71 17.00 -6.72
C SER A 9 -5.28 17.81 -5.56
N THR A 10 -5.78 19.00 -5.89
CA THR A 10 -6.73 19.80 -5.10
C THR A 10 -8.05 19.06 -4.82
N SER A 11 -8.10 17.74 -5.02
CA SER A 11 -9.21 16.86 -4.68
C SER A 11 -9.29 16.77 -3.17
N GLY A 12 -10.45 17.08 -2.60
CA GLY A 12 -10.73 16.73 -1.21
C GLY A 12 -10.57 15.23 -0.97
N VAL A 13 -10.73 14.84 0.29
CA VAL A 13 -10.72 13.45 0.76
C VAL A 13 -11.44 12.52 -0.23
N ALA A 14 -10.78 11.42 -0.65
CA ALA A 14 -11.39 10.50 -1.59
C ALA A 14 -12.77 10.03 -1.09
N PRO A 15 -13.79 9.97 -1.97
CA PRO A 15 -15.18 9.71 -1.56
C PRO A 15 -15.36 8.35 -0.89
N TRP A 16 -14.47 7.39 -1.16
CA TRP A 16 -14.49 6.07 -0.54
C TRP A 16 -13.90 6.03 0.87
N ARG A 17 -13.06 6.99 1.26
CA ARG A 17 -12.27 6.93 2.50
C ARG A 17 -13.12 6.89 3.77
N PRO A 18 -14.14 7.76 3.97
CA PRO A 18 -14.95 7.71 5.19
C PRO A 18 -15.66 6.36 5.37
N LEU A 19 -16.20 5.81 4.28
CA LEU A 19 -16.87 4.51 4.30
C LEU A 19 -15.88 3.38 4.57
N PHE A 20 -14.71 3.40 3.91
CA PHE A 20 -13.64 2.44 4.13
C PHE A 20 -13.22 2.42 5.61
N LEU A 21 -12.88 3.57 6.19
CA LEU A 21 -12.46 3.66 7.59
C LEU A 21 -13.56 3.20 8.56
N THR A 22 -14.82 3.50 8.27
CA THR A 22 -15.99 3.02 9.03
C THR A 22 -16.15 1.50 8.95
N HIS A 23 -15.75 0.87 7.84
CA HIS A 23 -15.77 -0.59 7.71
C HIS A 23 -14.57 -1.22 8.42
N ILE A 24 -13.37 -0.68 8.25
CA ILE A 24 -12.15 -1.19 8.90
C ILE A 24 -12.25 -1.11 10.43
N SER A 25 -12.91 -0.09 10.99
CA SER A 25 -13.11 0.04 12.45
C SER A 25 -13.98 -1.06 13.05
N LYS A 26 -14.72 -1.82 12.23
CA LYS A 26 -15.51 -2.99 12.66
C LYS A 26 -14.69 -4.28 12.70
N MET A 27 -13.46 -4.28 12.15
CA MET A 27 -12.61 -5.46 12.19
C MET A 27 -11.93 -5.57 13.56
N PRO A 28 -11.85 -6.76 14.17
CA PRO A 28 -11.12 -6.94 15.43
C PRO A 28 -9.62 -6.69 15.26
N SER A 29 -9.09 -6.95 14.07
CA SER A 29 -7.74 -6.64 13.62
C SER A 29 -7.84 -6.16 12.17
N PRO A 30 -7.20 -5.03 11.79
CA PRO A 30 -7.28 -4.49 10.43
C PRO A 30 -6.33 -5.25 9.47
N GLU A 31 -6.46 -6.57 9.44
CA GLU A 31 -5.71 -7.47 8.57
C GLU A 31 -6.30 -7.51 7.17
N PHE A 32 -5.42 -7.60 6.18
CA PHE A 32 -5.82 -7.66 4.77
C PHE A 32 -4.85 -8.51 3.96
N VAL A 33 -5.32 -9.01 2.82
CA VAL A 33 -4.48 -9.76 1.89
C VAL A 33 -3.73 -8.77 1.01
N PHE A 34 -2.41 -8.75 1.12
CA PHE A 34 -1.52 -7.98 0.27
C PHE A 34 -0.96 -8.87 -0.84
N SER A 35 -1.19 -8.48 -2.09
CA SER A 35 -0.73 -9.19 -3.28
C SER A 35 0.33 -8.39 -4.01
N SER A 36 1.44 -9.04 -4.37
CA SER A 36 2.52 -8.50 -5.19
C SER A 36 2.90 -9.48 -6.29
N LEU A 37 3.77 -9.03 -7.20
CA LEU A 37 4.22 -9.81 -8.35
C LEU A 37 5.63 -10.35 -8.12
N HIS A 38 5.74 -11.68 -8.10
CA HIS A 38 7.02 -12.38 -8.03
C HIS A 38 7.53 -12.66 -9.45
N PRO A 39 8.78 -12.31 -9.80
CA PRO A 39 9.35 -12.67 -11.09
C PRO A 39 9.28 -14.17 -11.33
N SER A 40 8.92 -14.58 -12.54
CA SER A 40 8.91 -16.00 -12.89
C SER A 40 10.32 -16.59 -12.74
N PRO A 41 10.48 -17.78 -12.10
CA PRO A 41 11.78 -18.43 -11.99
C PRO A 41 12.28 -18.98 -13.33
N SER A 42 11.38 -19.24 -14.28
CA SER A 42 11.71 -19.71 -15.62
C SER A 42 11.50 -18.60 -16.65
N LYS A 43 12.48 -18.44 -17.55
CA LYS A 43 12.35 -17.57 -18.73
C LYS A 43 11.33 -18.09 -19.73
N ASP A 44 11.03 -19.40 -19.69
CA ASP A 44 10.05 -20.05 -20.57
C ASP A 44 8.62 -20.00 -20.00
N SER A 45 8.42 -19.32 -18.86
CA SER A 45 7.08 -19.16 -18.29
C SER A 45 6.18 -18.37 -19.24
N PRO A 46 4.90 -18.77 -19.39
CA PRO A 46 3.95 -18.06 -20.24
C PRO A 46 3.67 -16.63 -19.74
N VAL A 47 3.97 -16.34 -18.47
CA VAL A 47 3.84 -15.02 -17.87
C VAL A 47 5.13 -14.62 -17.15
N PRO A 48 5.55 -13.35 -17.23
CA PRO A 48 6.80 -12.88 -16.62
C PRO A 48 6.71 -12.80 -15.09
N TYR A 49 5.51 -12.75 -14.52
CA TYR A 49 5.27 -12.64 -13.08
C TYR A 49 4.21 -13.64 -12.59
N LEU A 50 4.38 -14.08 -11.36
CA LEU A 50 3.45 -14.94 -10.62
C LEU A 50 2.94 -14.20 -9.38
N PRO A 51 1.64 -14.24 -9.08
CA PRO A 51 1.11 -13.54 -7.92
C PRO A 51 1.55 -14.23 -6.61
N ARG A 52 1.90 -13.41 -5.61
CA ARG A 52 2.11 -13.85 -4.23
C ARG A 52 1.21 -13.06 -3.31
N ALA A 53 0.53 -13.76 -2.40
CA ALA A 53 -0.41 -13.18 -1.46
C ALA A 53 -0.01 -13.55 -0.02
N ARG A 54 -0.19 -12.61 0.91
CA ARG A 54 0.04 -12.81 2.34
C ARG A 54 -0.80 -11.83 3.15
N TYR A 55 -1.03 -12.13 4.43
CA TYR A 55 -1.68 -11.18 5.33
C TYR A 55 -0.71 -10.09 5.78
N CYS A 56 -1.21 -8.85 5.77
CA CYS A 56 -0.56 -7.66 6.32
C CYS A 56 -1.55 -6.91 7.20
N VAL A 57 -1.04 -5.98 8.01
CA VAL A 57 -1.86 -5.15 8.90
C VAL A 57 -1.88 -3.73 8.37
N PHE A 58 -3.06 -3.18 8.16
CA PHE A 58 -3.25 -1.76 7.83
C PHE A 58 -2.92 -0.88 9.04
N ARG A 59 -2.05 0.10 8.83
CA ARG A 59 -1.49 0.98 9.88
C ARG A 59 -2.06 2.39 9.88
N GLY A 60 -3.07 2.66 9.05
CA GLY A 60 -3.67 3.98 8.89
C GLY A 60 -3.36 4.59 7.53
N MET A 61 -3.84 5.81 7.32
CA MET A 61 -3.54 6.60 6.13
C MET A 61 -2.21 7.33 6.30
N TRP A 62 -1.49 7.54 5.20
CA TRP A 62 -0.18 8.17 5.25
C TRP A 62 -0.26 9.60 5.78
N ALA A 63 0.69 9.92 6.66
CA ALA A 63 0.78 11.17 7.42
C ALA A 63 -0.45 11.49 8.28
N GLU A 64 -1.34 10.52 8.52
CA GLU A 64 -2.41 10.62 9.51
C GLU A 64 -2.01 9.85 10.77
N LEU A 65 -2.11 10.52 11.92
CA LEU A 65 -1.92 9.89 13.23
C LEU A 65 -3.10 10.24 14.14
N PRO A 66 -3.61 9.28 14.92
CA PRO A 66 -4.53 9.59 16.01
C PRO A 66 -3.94 10.65 16.93
N GLU A 67 -4.82 11.47 17.51
CA GLU A 67 -4.38 12.46 18.48
C GLU A 67 -3.76 11.77 19.70
N ASN A 68 -2.55 12.21 20.07
CA ASN A 68 -1.83 11.71 21.24
C ASN A 68 -1.64 12.85 22.24
N LYS A 69 -2.44 12.85 23.31
CA LYS A 69 -2.37 13.84 24.40
C LYS A 69 -1.02 13.92 25.11
N HIS A 70 -0.17 12.91 24.98
CA HIS A 70 1.16 12.89 25.57
C HIS A 70 2.23 13.48 24.65
N ASN A 71 1.91 13.73 23.37
CA ASN A 71 2.83 14.37 22.43
C ASN A 71 2.49 15.86 22.34
N THR A 72 3.30 16.69 22.98
CA THR A 72 3.15 18.15 22.97
C THR A 72 3.85 18.83 21.79
N ALA A 73 4.46 18.06 20.89
CA ALA A 73 5.11 18.63 19.71
C ALA A 73 4.08 19.28 18.78
N PRO A 74 4.44 20.39 18.10
CA PRO A 74 3.62 20.94 17.03
C PRO A 74 3.34 19.87 15.97
N ARG A 75 2.07 19.75 15.56
CA ARG A 75 1.69 18.82 14.50
C ARG A 75 2.12 19.39 13.15
N ASN A 76 2.50 18.51 12.24
CA ASN A 76 2.68 18.88 10.85
C ASN A 76 1.38 19.46 10.28
N GLU A 77 1.50 20.34 9.31
CA GLU A 77 0.35 20.86 8.57
C GLU A 77 -0.45 19.71 7.93
N ARG A 78 -1.78 19.81 7.91
CA ARG A 78 -2.64 18.75 7.36
C ARG A 78 -2.51 18.55 5.84
N VAL A 79 -1.78 19.44 5.16
CA VAL A 79 -1.50 19.35 3.72
C VAL A 79 -0.66 18.13 3.35
N TYR A 80 -0.04 17.46 4.32
CA TYR A 80 0.73 16.23 4.11
C TYR A 80 -0.12 14.95 4.20
N GLU A 81 -1.36 15.04 4.70
CA GLU A 81 -2.28 13.91 4.76
C GLU A 81 -2.62 13.43 3.33
N SER A 82 -2.72 12.11 3.14
CA SER A 82 -3.11 11.54 1.84
C SER A 82 -4.00 10.32 2.00
N ASP A 83 -4.57 9.83 0.90
CA ASP A 83 -5.38 8.60 0.85
C ASP A 83 -4.53 7.33 0.66
N LEU A 84 -3.21 7.42 0.85
CA LEU A 84 -2.29 6.28 0.74
C LEU A 84 -2.38 5.39 1.97
N LEU A 85 -2.59 4.09 1.76
CA LEU A 85 -2.62 3.10 2.83
C LEU A 85 -1.20 2.82 3.32
N THR A 86 -1.04 2.65 4.63
CA THR A 86 0.27 2.33 5.22
C THR A 86 0.33 0.91 5.76
N ILE A 87 1.49 0.27 5.57
CA ILE A 87 1.86 -1.01 6.17
C ILE A 87 3.28 -0.94 6.73
N THR A 88 3.59 -1.83 7.66
CA THR A 88 4.95 -2.07 8.13
C THR A 88 5.36 -3.50 7.79
N THR A 89 6.58 -3.67 7.28
CA THR A 89 7.15 -4.99 6.97
C THR A 89 8.65 -4.97 7.26
N ASP A 90 9.20 -6.14 7.59
CA ASP A 90 10.65 -6.33 7.61
C ASP A 90 11.20 -6.26 6.18
N VAL A 91 12.33 -5.56 6.00
CA VAL A 91 12.99 -5.34 4.71
C VAL A 91 13.42 -6.65 4.03
N ARG A 92 13.62 -7.71 4.82
CA ARG A 92 14.07 -9.03 4.34
C ARG A 92 12.92 -9.90 3.81
N MET A 93 11.67 -9.44 3.93
CA MET A 93 10.52 -10.19 3.44
C MET A 93 10.46 -10.19 1.92
N GLU A 94 10.14 -11.33 1.31
CA GLU A 94 9.99 -11.49 -0.16
C GLU A 94 9.15 -10.40 -0.84
N LYS A 95 8.11 -9.89 -0.18
CA LYS A 95 7.27 -8.82 -0.75
C LYS A 95 8.05 -7.55 -1.08
N VAL A 96 9.16 -7.28 -0.38
CA VAL A 96 9.96 -6.07 -0.55
C VAL A 96 10.67 -6.09 -1.92
N PRO A 97 11.55 -7.06 -2.24
CA PRO A 97 12.13 -7.13 -3.57
C PRO A 97 11.08 -7.34 -4.66
N GLU A 98 9.96 -8.02 -4.38
CA GLU A 98 8.84 -8.15 -5.34
C GLU A 98 8.23 -6.79 -5.74
N ILE A 99 8.01 -5.89 -4.79
CA ILE A 99 7.50 -4.54 -5.06
C ILE A 99 8.49 -3.79 -5.95
N PHE A 100 9.79 -3.81 -5.63
CA PHE A 100 10.77 -3.04 -6.40
C PHE A 100 11.08 -3.64 -7.77
N ALA A 101 11.22 -4.96 -7.87
CA ALA A 101 11.56 -5.66 -9.12
C ALA A 101 10.44 -5.61 -10.15
N SER A 102 9.19 -5.47 -9.72
CA SER A 102 8.03 -5.32 -10.61
C SER A 102 7.73 -3.88 -11.02
N SER A 103 8.55 -2.92 -10.59
CA SER A 103 8.41 -1.51 -10.97
C SER A 103 8.76 -1.27 -12.46
N GLN A 104 8.19 -0.21 -13.03
CA GLN A 104 8.45 0.22 -14.42
C GLN A 104 9.93 0.56 -14.70
N GLY A 105 10.73 0.77 -13.64
CA GLY A 105 12.15 1.12 -13.74
C GLY A 105 13.10 -0.05 -13.98
N HIS A 106 12.61 -1.30 -14.04
CA HIS A 106 13.44 -2.51 -14.10
C HIS A 106 14.52 -2.53 -13.01
N GLY A 107 14.15 -2.14 -11.78
CA GLY A 107 15.08 -2.06 -10.67
C GLY A 107 15.69 -3.43 -10.37
N ASP A 108 17.01 -3.49 -10.30
CA ASP A 108 17.72 -4.68 -9.84
C ASP A 108 17.45 -4.87 -8.34
N VAL A 109 17.47 -6.11 -7.83
CA VAL A 109 17.20 -6.42 -6.41
C VAL A 109 18.16 -5.66 -5.49
N SER A 110 19.36 -5.34 -5.97
CA SER A 110 20.34 -4.47 -5.31
C SER A 110 19.81 -3.05 -5.01
N GLN A 111 18.82 -2.56 -5.77
CA GLN A 111 18.17 -1.26 -5.62
C GLN A 111 16.94 -1.29 -4.69
N SER A 112 16.54 -2.47 -4.19
CA SER A 112 15.45 -2.66 -3.22
C SER A 112 15.72 -2.04 -1.83
N GLN A 113 16.88 -1.40 -1.65
CA GLN A 113 17.30 -0.72 -0.43
C GLN A 113 16.96 0.78 -0.44
N GLY A 114 16.34 1.29 -1.51
CA GLY A 114 15.95 2.70 -1.65
C GLY A 114 14.58 3.04 -1.10
N SER A 115 14.27 4.35 -1.02
CA SER A 115 12.93 4.87 -0.78
C SER A 115 12.35 5.47 -2.07
N GLY A 116 11.07 5.19 -2.33
CA GLY A 116 10.32 5.73 -3.47
C GLY A 116 10.28 4.83 -4.70
N GLY A 117 9.14 4.84 -5.38
CA GLY A 117 8.84 3.94 -6.49
C GLY A 117 8.48 2.52 -6.03
N GLY A 118 7.53 1.91 -6.73
CA GLY A 118 7.03 0.57 -6.44
C GLY A 118 6.40 -0.04 -7.68
N GLY A 119 6.27 -1.35 -7.67
CA GLY A 119 5.52 -2.10 -8.67
C GLY A 119 4.06 -2.26 -8.25
N PRO A 120 3.22 -2.76 -9.17
CA PRO A 120 1.79 -2.87 -8.94
C PRO A 120 1.46 -3.86 -7.82
N VAL A 121 0.57 -3.44 -6.92
CA VAL A 121 0.10 -4.23 -5.78
C VAL A 121 -1.42 -4.17 -5.67
N GLU A 122 -2.01 -5.20 -5.04
CA GLU A 122 -3.44 -5.20 -4.67
C GLU A 122 -3.61 -5.52 -3.18
N ALA A 123 -4.36 -4.68 -2.48
CA ALA A 123 -4.80 -4.89 -1.11
C ALA A 123 -6.28 -5.30 -1.09
N VAL A 124 -6.58 -6.44 -0.46
CA VAL A 124 -7.96 -6.94 -0.33
C VAL A 124 -8.35 -7.04 1.14
N PHE A 125 -9.37 -6.28 1.52
CA PHE A 125 -9.96 -6.31 2.85
C PHE A 125 -11.30 -7.05 2.79
N TRP A 126 -11.51 -8.00 3.69
CA TRP A 126 -12.80 -8.65 3.87
C TRP A 126 -13.38 -8.29 5.23
N VAL A 127 -14.39 -7.43 5.23
CA VAL A 127 -15.03 -6.91 6.44
C VAL A 127 -16.32 -7.70 6.68
N LYS A 128 -16.22 -8.76 7.48
CA LYS A 128 -17.30 -9.73 7.73
C LYS A 128 -18.56 -9.07 8.29
N ASP A 129 -18.42 -8.17 9.26
CA ASP A 129 -19.54 -7.53 9.97
C ASP A 129 -20.50 -6.74 9.06
N VAL A 130 -19.99 -6.23 7.94
CA VAL A 130 -20.79 -5.53 6.91
C VAL A 130 -20.81 -6.27 5.58
N MET A 131 -20.32 -7.51 5.55
CA MET A 131 -20.25 -8.37 4.37
C MET A 131 -19.68 -7.66 3.13
N THR A 132 -18.65 -6.82 3.32
CA THR A 132 -18.09 -5.97 2.26
C THR A 132 -16.64 -6.33 1.98
N GLN A 133 -16.30 -6.44 0.70
CA GLN A 133 -14.92 -6.58 0.23
C GLN A 133 -14.43 -5.27 -0.37
N TRP A 134 -13.27 -4.78 0.10
CA TRP A 134 -12.56 -3.68 -0.54
C TRP A 134 -11.37 -4.23 -1.33
N ARG A 135 -11.20 -3.78 -2.57
CA ARG A 135 -10.04 -4.09 -3.41
C ARG A 135 -9.40 -2.77 -3.83
N ILE A 136 -8.18 -2.55 -3.38
CA ILE A 136 -7.42 -1.32 -3.61
C ILE A 136 -6.19 -1.70 -4.42
N LYS A 137 -6.02 -1.08 -5.59
CA LYS A 137 -4.88 -1.27 -6.47
C LYS A 137 -4.05 0.00 -6.50
N GLY A 138 -2.72 -0.13 -6.54
CA GLY A 138 -1.80 1.00 -6.59
C GLY A 138 -0.37 0.55 -6.89
N GLU A 139 0.55 1.51 -6.77
CA GLU A 139 2.01 1.38 -6.94
C GLU A 139 2.73 1.98 -5.73
#